data_AF-A0A2P7TI90-F1
#
_entry.id   AF-A0A2P7TI90-F1
#
_cell.length_a   1.000
_cell.length_b   1.000
_cell.length_c   1.000
_cell.angle_alpha   90.00
_cell.angle_beta   90.00
_cell.angle_gamma   90.00
#
_symmetry.space_group_name_H-M   'P 1'
#
loop_
_entity.id
_entity.type
_entity.pdbx_description
1 polymer ?
#
loop_
_entity_poly.entity_id
_entity_poly.type
_entity_poly.pdbx_seq_one_letter_code
_entity_poly.pdbx_strand_id
1 'polypeptide(L)'
;MICTSFFELFKIGPGPSSSHTVGPMRAANLFRELVLQYFTHYGAAGNYRIRCELYGALAATGHGHGTHRAVLAGLFGQIPQTVNTEWLSSLLETAGEVYMPDFSGLKMPFTEHDIFFDYTHNPYRHPNTLKLVLLNNFRPVFERIYYSVGGGFIEEEGAATLSANTKKPRYEYHNMDSLLLTLQAQNLHIDELLLQNETALTGLTEEEIMERIGQIMEVMRQSVRQGLKKEGILPGGLHVYRRAKGMYEKVQQHAQHGRHAEALFARLNAYALATSEENAAGQMVVTAPTNGAAGILPACLEYLRHDCSVPENTLRKGLLVAAMIGFIIKDNASISGAELGCMAEVGSAASMAAALFSYCNGGDIHEIGTAAEIALEHHLGMTCDPIKGLVQIPCIERNANGAIKAYNAYLLAAGRAGIGKPVISFDQVVEVMRQTGQDLSHKYKETATGGLATTFGWGNMPGS
;
A
#
# COMPACT_ATOMS: atom_id res chain seq x y z
N MET A 1 20.09 8.65 2.56
CA MET A 1 20.26 7.45 3.39
C MET A 1 18.87 6.96 3.69
N ILE A 2 18.64 5.67 3.58
CA ILE A 2 17.34 5.07 3.88
C ILE A 2 17.13 5.06 5.41
N CYS A 3 16.10 5.79 5.86
CA CYS A 3 15.70 5.86 7.27
C CYS A 3 14.31 5.28 7.55
N THR A 4 13.67 4.71 6.52
CA THR A 4 12.34 4.11 6.62
C THR A 4 12.43 2.78 7.37
N SER A 5 11.59 2.57 8.39
CA SER A 5 11.48 1.30 9.12
C SER A 5 10.60 0.29 8.38
N PHE A 6 10.86 -1.00 8.63
CA PHE A 6 10.01 -2.12 8.18
C PHE A 6 8.53 -1.88 8.49
N PHE A 7 8.24 -1.43 9.72
CA PHE A 7 6.87 -1.21 10.20
C PHE A 7 6.19 0.00 9.57
N GLU A 8 6.96 0.86 8.91
CA GLU A 8 6.43 1.97 8.13
C GLU A 8 6.05 1.55 6.71
N LEU A 9 6.72 0.56 6.14
CA LEU A 9 6.38 0.03 4.81
C LEU A 9 5.23 -0.99 4.88
N PHE A 10 5.25 -1.87 5.88
CA PHE A 10 4.23 -2.89 6.11
C PHE A 10 3.29 -2.48 7.24
N LYS A 11 2.18 -1.83 6.86
CA LYS A 11 1.16 -1.32 7.77
C LYS A 11 -0.11 -2.16 7.64
N ILE A 12 -0.65 -2.56 8.79
CA ILE A 12 -1.97 -3.16 8.89
C ILE A 12 -3.02 -2.05 8.79
N GLY A 13 -4.03 -2.23 7.94
CA GLY A 13 -5.14 -1.28 7.80
C GLY A 13 -6.27 -1.80 6.92
N PRO A 14 -7.43 -1.11 6.88
CA PRO A 14 -8.53 -1.48 6.02
C PRO A 14 -8.18 -1.21 4.56
N GLY A 15 -8.70 -2.04 3.66
CA GLY A 15 -8.82 -1.74 2.26
C GLY A 15 -9.86 -0.63 1.97
N PRO A 16 -10.01 -0.20 0.71
CA PRO A 16 -9.29 -0.71 -0.46
C PRO A 16 -7.97 0.01 -0.77
N SER A 17 -7.69 1.18 -0.15
CA SER A 17 -6.55 2.01 -0.56
C SER A 17 -5.75 2.59 0.60
N SER A 18 -4.44 2.51 0.50
CA SER A 18 -3.56 3.12 1.51
C SER A 18 -3.48 4.64 1.34
N SER A 19 -3.52 5.14 0.10
CA SER A 19 -3.52 6.58 -0.22
C SER A 19 -4.88 7.25 0.03
N HIS A 20 -6.00 6.55 -0.23
CA HIS A 20 -7.33 7.13 -0.20
C HIS A 20 -8.19 6.70 1.01
N THR A 21 -7.80 5.64 1.74
CA THR A 21 -8.53 5.17 2.93
C THR A 21 -7.66 5.32 4.19
N VAL A 22 -6.48 4.70 4.23
CA VAL A 22 -5.61 4.70 5.42
C VAL A 22 -5.05 6.10 5.72
N GLY A 23 -4.50 6.78 4.70
CA GLY A 23 -3.95 8.13 4.86
C GLY A 23 -4.97 9.15 5.38
N PRO A 24 -6.14 9.33 4.70
CA PRO A 24 -7.18 10.26 5.13
C PRO A 24 -7.74 9.97 6.54
N MET A 25 -7.89 8.70 6.93
CA MET A 25 -8.28 8.35 8.30
C MET A 25 -7.26 8.81 9.33
N ARG A 26 -5.97 8.62 9.06
CA ARG A 26 -4.88 9.10 9.94
C ARG A 26 -4.87 10.62 10.03
N ALA A 27 -4.97 11.30 8.90
CA ALA A 27 -4.98 12.76 8.85
C ALA A 27 -6.18 13.34 9.63
N ALA A 28 -7.37 12.74 9.50
CA ALA A 28 -8.54 13.13 10.28
C ALA A 28 -8.37 12.85 11.79
N ASN A 29 -7.72 11.73 12.16
CA ASN A 29 -7.40 11.43 13.55
C ASN A 29 -6.40 12.44 14.15
N LEU A 30 -5.32 12.79 13.43
CA LEU A 30 -4.39 13.84 13.86
C LEU A 30 -5.07 15.19 14.00
N PHE A 31 -5.93 15.55 13.05
CA PHE A 31 -6.70 16.79 13.12
C PHE A 31 -7.64 16.81 14.33
N ARG A 32 -8.29 15.69 14.64
CA ARG A 32 -9.09 15.53 15.86
C ARG A 32 -8.26 15.82 17.12
N GLU A 33 -7.04 15.30 17.21
CA GLU A 33 -6.16 15.58 18.36
C GLU A 33 -5.84 17.08 18.48
N LEU A 34 -5.62 17.78 17.37
CA LEU A 34 -5.45 19.24 17.36
C LEU A 34 -6.70 19.98 17.84
N VAL A 35 -7.90 19.53 17.47
CA VAL A 35 -9.17 20.09 17.94
C VAL A 35 -9.33 19.89 19.45
N LEU A 36 -9.00 18.70 19.97
CA LEU A 36 -9.01 18.41 21.41
C LEU A 36 -8.04 19.31 22.18
N GLN A 37 -6.83 19.49 21.66
CA GLN A 37 -5.82 20.40 22.24
C GLN A 37 -6.32 21.86 22.24
N TYR A 38 -6.93 22.31 21.15
CA TYR A 38 -7.52 23.65 21.06
C TYR A 38 -8.60 23.85 22.13
N PHE A 39 -9.53 22.92 22.29
CA PHE A 39 -10.57 23.03 23.32
C PHE A 39 -10.02 22.97 24.75
N THR A 40 -8.93 22.23 24.97
CA THR A 40 -8.25 22.21 26.26
C THR A 40 -7.67 23.58 26.62
N HIS A 41 -7.18 24.34 25.63
CA HIS A 41 -6.53 25.64 25.86
C HIS A 41 -7.49 26.83 25.83
N TYR A 42 -8.44 26.86 24.89
CA TYR A 42 -9.33 28.00 24.64
C TYR A 42 -10.78 27.78 25.09
N GLY A 43 -11.11 26.57 25.55
CA GLY A 43 -12.46 26.16 25.91
C GLY A 43 -13.32 25.72 24.71
N ALA A 44 -14.40 25.00 25.01
CA ALA A 44 -15.31 24.40 24.03
C ALA A 44 -16.62 25.20 23.83
N ALA A 45 -16.68 26.46 24.28
CA ALA A 45 -17.87 27.30 24.12
C ALA A 45 -17.98 27.80 22.67
N GLY A 46 -19.08 27.50 21.99
CA GLY A 46 -19.32 27.93 20.61
C GLY A 46 -20.17 26.95 19.81
N ASN A 47 -20.42 27.28 18.55
CA ASN A 47 -21.08 26.41 17.59
C ASN A 47 -20.04 25.91 16.60
N TYR A 48 -19.40 24.80 16.95
CA TYR A 48 -18.29 24.26 16.18
C TYR A 48 -18.76 23.30 15.09
N ARG A 49 -18.08 23.32 13.94
CA ARG A 49 -18.21 22.35 12.85
C ARG A 49 -16.85 22.00 12.27
N ILE A 50 -16.74 20.84 11.64
CA ILE A 50 -15.56 20.46 10.85
C ILE A 50 -15.95 20.42 9.40
N ARG A 51 -15.10 21.01 8.55
CA ARG A 51 -15.21 20.91 7.09
C ARG A 51 -14.01 20.16 6.55
N CYS A 52 -14.25 19.28 5.60
CA CYS A 52 -13.26 18.50 4.87
C CYS A 52 -13.29 18.88 3.40
N GLU A 53 -12.14 19.21 2.82
CA GLU A 53 -11.97 19.55 1.40
C GLU A 53 -10.94 18.58 0.81
N LEU A 54 -11.32 17.86 -0.25
CA LEU A 54 -10.50 16.88 -0.95
C LEU A 54 -10.15 17.42 -2.33
N TYR A 55 -8.90 17.26 -2.77
CA TYR A 55 -8.41 17.78 -4.06
C TYR A 55 -7.73 16.70 -4.90
N GLY A 56 -7.64 16.96 -6.20
CA GLY A 56 -6.84 16.17 -7.15
C GLY A 56 -7.33 14.72 -7.28
N ALA A 57 -6.39 13.78 -7.27
CA ALA A 57 -6.69 12.34 -7.36
C ALA A 57 -7.54 11.87 -6.16
N LEU A 58 -7.33 12.45 -4.97
CA LEU A 58 -8.10 12.13 -3.77
C LEU A 58 -9.57 12.52 -3.92
N ALA A 59 -9.87 13.63 -4.58
CA ALA A 59 -11.24 13.99 -4.94
C ALA A 59 -11.78 13.07 -6.04
N ALA A 60 -11.03 12.90 -7.13
CA ALA A 60 -11.47 12.19 -8.33
C ALA A 60 -11.91 10.74 -8.05
N THR A 61 -11.24 10.04 -7.15
CA THR A 61 -11.52 8.61 -6.88
C THR A 61 -11.97 8.34 -5.42
N GLY A 62 -12.10 9.38 -4.59
CA GLY A 62 -12.32 9.22 -3.15
C GLY A 62 -13.65 8.56 -2.76
N HIS A 63 -14.68 8.64 -3.60
CA HIS A 63 -15.92 7.88 -3.39
C HIS A 63 -15.70 6.38 -3.55
N GLY A 64 -15.06 5.95 -4.65
CA GLY A 64 -14.75 4.53 -4.90
C GLY A 64 -13.82 3.94 -3.84
N HIS A 65 -12.97 4.77 -3.24
CA HIS A 65 -12.04 4.35 -2.19
C HIS A 65 -12.58 4.49 -0.76
N GLY A 66 -13.81 5.00 -0.56
CA GLY A 66 -14.37 5.19 0.78
C GLY A 66 -13.69 6.31 1.59
N THR A 67 -13.04 7.29 0.95
CA THR A 67 -12.30 8.38 1.61
C THR A 67 -13.18 9.17 2.57
N HIS A 68 -14.42 9.45 2.18
CA HIS A 68 -15.43 10.10 3.01
C HIS A 68 -15.68 9.36 4.33
N ARG A 69 -15.81 8.03 4.28
CA ARG A 69 -16.00 7.16 5.45
C ARG A 69 -14.76 7.14 6.32
N ALA A 70 -13.59 7.06 5.69
CA ALA A 70 -12.30 7.07 6.35
C ALA A 70 -12.05 8.37 7.14
N VAL A 71 -12.37 9.53 6.55
CA VAL A 71 -12.28 10.83 7.24
C VAL A 71 -13.21 10.84 8.45
N LEU A 72 -14.47 10.46 8.29
CA LEU A 72 -15.43 10.42 9.40
C LEU A 72 -14.98 9.47 10.52
N ALA A 73 -14.50 8.28 10.18
CA ALA A 73 -13.96 7.34 11.15
C ALA A 73 -12.76 7.92 11.93
N GLY A 74 -11.86 8.62 11.25
CA GLY A 74 -10.75 9.33 11.90
C GLY A 74 -11.23 10.42 12.86
N LEU A 75 -12.28 11.16 12.49
CA LEU A 75 -12.92 12.15 13.37
C LEU A 75 -13.61 11.53 14.60
N PHE A 76 -14.05 10.27 14.51
CA PHE A 76 -14.50 9.46 15.65
C PHE A 76 -13.34 8.93 16.53
N GLY A 77 -12.10 9.26 16.21
CA GLY A 77 -10.92 8.79 16.95
C GLY A 77 -10.50 7.37 16.59
N GLN A 78 -11.07 6.77 15.54
CA GLN A 78 -10.63 5.47 15.05
C GLN A 78 -9.28 5.59 14.33
N ILE A 79 -8.48 4.53 14.42
CA ILE A 79 -7.21 4.39 13.71
C ILE A 79 -7.27 3.21 12.73
N PRO A 80 -6.58 3.29 11.57
CA PRO A 80 -6.65 2.24 10.56
C PRO A 80 -6.30 0.84 11.08
N GLN A 81 -5.35 0.72 12.00
CA GLN A 81 -4.82 -0.57 12.46
C GLN A 81 -5.86 -1.42 13.19
N THR A 82 -6.86 -0.80 13.82
CA THR A 82 -7.81 -1.47 14.72
C THR A 82 -9.27 -1.14 14.43
N VAL A 83 -9.55 -0.37 13.37
CA VAL A 83 -10.92 0.01 13.02
C VAL A 83 -11.77 -1.21 12.69
N ASN A 84 -13.01 -1.23 13.18
CA ASN A 84 -13.99 -2.23 12.77
C ASN A 84 -14.40 -1.95 11.30
N THR A 85 -14.08 -2.88 10.39
CA THR A 85 -14.28 -2.73 8.95
C THR A 85 -15.75 -2.76 8.54
N GLU A 86 -16.60 -3.49 9.26
CA GLU A 86 -18.05 -3.54 9.01
C GLU A 86 -18.70 -2.19 9.35
N TRP A 87 -18.37 -1.64 10.52
CA TRP A 87 -18.82 -0.32 10.94
C TRP A 87 -18.30 0.77 9.99
N LEU A 88 -17.01 0.75 9.63
CA LEU A 88 -16.43 1.68 8.65
C LEU A 88 -17.20 1.65 7.33
N SER A 89 -17.58 0.45 6.88
CA SER A 89 -18.32 0.28 5.63
C SER A 89 -19.75 0.81 5.72
N SER A 90 -20.36 0.83 6.90
CA SER A 90 -21.73 1.37 7.10
C SER A 90 -21.81 2.90 7.14
N LEU A 91 -20.69 3.60 7.33
CA LEU A 91 -20.69 5.05 7.43
C LEU A 91 -21.04 5.70 6.09
N LEU A 92 -21.85 6.76 6.15
CA LEU A 92 -22.26 7.60 5.02
C LEU A 92 -22.92 6.79 3.88
N GLU A 93 -23.66 5.73 4.22
CA GLU A 93 -24.47 4.96 3.26
C GLU A 93 -25.90 5.54 3.13
N THR A 94 -26.37 6.29 4.13
CA THR A 94 -27.70 6.92 4.12
C THR A 94 -27.57 8.42 3.93
N ALA A 95 -28.13 8.95 2.84
CA ALA A 95 -28.12 10.38 2.54
C ALA A 95 -28.77 11.19 3.66
N GLY A 96 -28.15 12.31 4.02
CA GLY A 96 -28.59 13.18 5.11
C GLY A 96 -28.46 12.62 6.53
N GLU A 97 -27.83 11.45 6.72
CA GLU A 97 -27.54 10.93 8.06
C GLU A 97 -26.57 11.87 8.81
N VAL A 98 -26.94 12.19 10.06
CA VAL A 98 -26.15 13.08 10.91
C VAL A 98 -25.35 12.27 11.92
N TYR A 99 -24.04 12.38 11.82
CA TYR A 99 -23.08 11.78 12.72
C TYR A 99 -22.64 12.78 13.78
N MET A 100 -22.28 12.29 14.97
CA MET A 100 -21.92 13.12 16.12
C MET A 100 -20.58 12.72 16.73
N PRO A 101 -19.44 12.95 16.05
CA PRO A 101 -18.13 12.77 16.67
C PRO A 101 -18.00 13.59 17.96
N ASP A 102 -17.44 12.95 18.99
CA ASP A 102 -17.34 13.51 20.34
C ASP A 102 -15.93 14.07 20.58
N PHE A 103 -15.80 15.34 20.97
CA PHE A 103 -14.54 16.00 21.27
C PHE A 103 -14.48 16.40 22.75
N SER A 104 -14.27 15.41 23.64
CA SER A 104 -14.25 15.59 25.11
C SER A 104 -15.55 16.15 25.68
N GLY A 105 -16.68 15.56 25.29
CA GLY A 105 -18.03 15.92 25.72
C GLY A 105 -18.74 16.89 24.78
N LEU A 106 -18.02 17.56 23.88
CA LEU A 106 -18.62 18.36 22.81
C LEU A 106 -18.89 17.49 21.58
N LYS A 107 -20.16 17.17 21.36
CA LYS A 107 -20.60 16.47 20.13
C LYS A 107 -20.78 17.47 19.00
N MET A 108 -20.07 17.25 17.90
CA MET A 108 -20.14 18.11 16.72
C MET A 108 -20.91 17.39 15.61
N PRO A 109 -21.96 18.00 15.03
CA PRO A 109 -22.68 17.39 13.92
C PRO A 109 -21.77 17.32 12.68
N PHE A 110 -21.84 16.20 11.97
CA PHE A 110 -21.10 15.95 10.74
C PHE A 110 -21.96 15.14 9.77
N THR A 111 -21.97 15.54 8.50
CA THR A 111 -22.77 14.93 7.43
C THR A 111 -21.92 14.79 6.16
N GLU A 112 -22.48 14.14 5.15
CA GLU A 112 -21.85 14.09 3.82
C GLU A 112 -21.61 15.48 3.20
N HIS A 113 -22.44 16.48 3.55
CA HIS A 113 -22.30 17.86 3.07
C HIS A 113 -21.14 18.64 3.70
N ASP A 114 -20.52 18.09 4.76
CA ASP A 114 -19.32 18.67 5.36
C ASP A 114 -18.04 18.18 4.65
N ILE A 115 -18.17 17.32 3.63
CA ILE A 115 -17.08 16.82 2.78
C ILE A 115 -17.24 17.36 1.36
N PHE A 116 -16.26 18.13 0.92
CA PHE A 116 -16.23 18.78 -0.39
C PHE A 116 -15.21 18.06 -1.28
N PHE A 117 -15.71 17.45 -2.36
CA PHE A 117 -14.87 16.89 -3.40
C PHE A 117 -14.62 17.95 -4.47
N ASP A 118 -13.42 18.54 -4.47
CA ASP A 118 -13.03 19.54 -5.46
C ASP A 118 -12.44 18.84 -6.69
N TYR A 119 -13.29 18.67 -7.71
CA TYR A 119 -12.94 18.09 -9.01
C TYR A 119 -12.23 19.08 -9.95
N THR A 120 -11.97 20.30 -9.49
CA THR A 120 -11.37 21.35 -10.31
C THR A 120 -9.85 21.37 -10.16
N HIS A 121 -9.25 22.56 -10.06
CA HIS A 121 -7.81 22.71 -9.94
C HIS A 121 -7.32 22.38 -8.53
N ASN A 122 -6.28 21.54 -8.44
CA ASN A 122 -5.56 21.30 -7.19
C ASN A 122 -4.40 22.31 -7.07
N PRO A 123 -4.46 23.28 -6.14
CA PRO A 123 -3.42 24.29 -5.97
C PRO A 123 -2.21 23.79 -5.15
N TYR A 124 -2.23 22.53 -4.68
CA TYR A 124 -1.24 22.00 -3.75
C TYR A 124 -0.21 21.09 -4.41
N ARG A 125 0.93 20.88 -3.73
CA ARG A 125 2.09 20.16 -4.30
C ARG A 125 1.85 18.69 -4.65
N HIS A 126 0.85 18.05 -4.05
CA HIS A 126 0.61 16.61 -4.22
C HIS A 126 -0.82 16.33 -4.73
N PRO A 127 -1.01 15.39 -5.66
CA PRO A 127 -2.32 15.08 -6.22
C PRO A 127 -3.31 14.51 -5.19
N ASN A 128 -2.83 13.84 -4.15
CA ASN A 128 -3.67 13.37 -3.04
C ASN A 128 -3.60 14.38 -1.88
N THR A 129 -4.50 15.37 -1.87
CA THR A 129 -4.53 16.42 -0.85
C THR A 129 -5.86 16.47 -0.12
N LEU A 130 -5.78 16.54 1.21
CA LEU A 130 -6.88 16.69 2.16
C LEU A 130 -6.67 17.96 2.98
N LYS A 131 -7.69 18.81 3.07
CA LYS A 131 -7.72 19.97 3.94
C LYS A 131 -8.85 19.83 4.96
N LEU A 132 -8.53 20.01 6.24
CA LEU A 132 -9.47 19.96 7.35
C LEU A 132 -9.53 21.31 8.03
N VAL A 133 -10.74 21.80 8.28
CA VAL A 133 -11.00 23.15 8.84
C VAL A 133 -11.92 23.03 10.04
N LEU A 134 -11.50 23.58 11.18
CA LEU A 134 -12.36 23.78 12.34
C LEU A 134 -13.06 25.13 12.17
N LEU A 135 -14.39 25.13 12.21
CA LEU A 135 -15.23 26.30 12.09
C LEU A 135 -15.89 26.60 13.43
N ASN A 136 -16.06 27.88 13.78
CA ASN A 136 -16.94 28.33 14.87
C ASN A 136 -17.87 29.40 14.31
N ASN A 137 -19.19 29.20 14.41
CA ASN A 137 -20.19 30.07 13.79
C ASN A 137 -19.90 30.33 12.30
N PHE A 138 -19.55 29.26 11.57
CA PHE A 138 -19.20 29.27 10.14
C PHE A 138 -17.94 30.08 9.77
N ARG A 139 -17.14 30.51 10.75
CA ARG A 139 -15.84 31.16 10.51
C ARG A 139 -14.68 30.19 10.81
N PRO A 140 -13.65 30.11 9.95
CA PRO A 140 -12.46 29.33 10.23
C PRO A 140 -11.78 29.75 11.54
N VAL A 141 -11.52 28.77 12.40
CA VAL A 141 -10.70 28.91 13.61
C VAL A 141 -9.26 28.56 13.26
N PHE A 142 -9.05 27.37 12.72
CA PHE A 142 -7.79 26.94 12.13
C PHE A 142 -8.03 25.87 11.06
N GLU A 143 -7.03 25.66 10.23
CA GLU A 143 -7.02 24.62 9.20
C GLU A 143 -5.69 23.87 9.20
N ARG A 144 -5.73 22.67 8.61
CA ARG A 144 -4.56 21.85 8.31
C ARG A 144 -4.71 21.21 6.94
N ILE A 145 -3.60 21.14 6.22
CA ILE A 145 -3.51 20.51 4.90
C ILE A 145 -2.56 19.33 5.03
N TYR A 146 -3.01 18.18 4.54
CA TYR A 146 -2.30 16.91 4.57
C TYR A 146 -2.18 16.33 3.17
N TYR A 147 -1.03 15.72 2.90
CA TYR A 147 -0.74 14.98 1.68
C TYR A 147 -0.66 13.50 1.95
N SER A 148 -1.39 12.70 1.19
CA SER A 148 -1.31 11.24 1.26
C SER A 148 -0.36 10.71 0.19
N VAL A 149 0.93 10.60 0.55
CA VAL A 149 2.06 10.40 -0.37
C VAL A 149 2.32 8.92 -0.76
N GLY A 150 1.32 8.06 -0.59
CA GLY A 150 1.43 6.61 -0.87
C GLY A 150 1.79 5.78 0.36
N GLY A 151 1.55 4.46 0.31
CA GLY A 151 1.85 3.53 1.43
C GLY A 151 1.17 3.87 2.79
N GLY A 152 0.14 4.72 2.79
CA GLY A 152 -0.52 5.21 4.02
C GLY A 152 0.32 6.20 4.83
N PHE A 153 1.38 6.76 4.24
CA PHE A 153 2.12 7.89 4.79
C PHE A 153 1.35 9.19 4.58
N ILE A 154 1.46 10.10 5.55
CA ILE A 154 0.89 11.45 5.45
C ILE A 154 1.95 12.49 5.79
N GLU A 155 1.94 13.59 5.05
CA GLU A 155 2.78 14.76 5.30
C GLU A 155 1.89 15.99 5.52
N GLU A 156 2.19 16.82 6.50
CA GLU A 156 1.48 18.09 6.72
C GLU A 156 2.14 19.22 5.89
N GLU A 157 1.35 20.07 5.25
CA GLU A 157 1.83 21.26 4.54
C GLU A 157 2.56 22.21 5.49
N GLY A 158 3.73 22.70 5.07
CA GLY A 158 4.54 23.62 5.87
C GLY A 158 5.20 23.00 7.11
N ALA A 159 4.92 21.73 7.44
CA ALA A 159 5.78 21.00 8.36
C ALA A 159 7.13 20.80 7.66
N ALA A 160 8.23 21.20 8.32
CA ALA A 160 9.55 20.69 7.95
C ALA A 160 9.41 19.18 7.92
N THR A 161 9.65 18.55 6.76
CA THR A 161 9.39 17.12 6.50
C THR A 161 9.64 16.36 7.78
N LEU A 162 8.57 15.96 8.47
CA LEU A 162 8.68 15.12 9.65
C LEU A 162 9.07 13.74 9.11
N SER A 163 10.33 13.62 8.70
CA SER A 163 11.01 12.35 8.59
C SER A 163 10.82 11.71 9.95
N ALA A 164 9.91 10.74 10.00
CA ALA A 164 9.28 10.20 11.19
C ALA A 164 10.23 9.37 12.09
N ASN A 165 11.53 9.60 11.98
CA ASN A 165 12.53 9.10 12.88
C ASN A 165 13.70 10.10 12.92
N THR A 166 13.98 10.69 14.08
CA THR A 166 15.28 11.35 14.34
C THR A 166 16.41 10.32 14.44
N LYS A 167 16.05 9.05 14.57
CA LYS A 167 16.95 7.91 14.65
C LYS A 167 17.52 7.58 13.27
N LYS A 168 18.82 7.31 13.23
CA LYS A 168 19.55 6.92 12.03
C LYS A 168 19.77 5.41 12.02
N PRO A 169 19.82 4.75 10.85
CA PRO A 169 20.27 3.37 10.76
C PRO A 169 21.72 3.26 11.23
N ARG A 170 22.13 2.06 11.65
CA ARG A 170 23.51 1.78 12.06
C ARG A 170 24.47 1.74 10.87
N TYR A 171 24.00 1.19 9.75
CA TYR A 171 24.73 1.03 8.51
C TYR A 171 24.01 1.78 7.40
N GLU A 172 24.65 2.83 6.91
CA GLU A 172 24.09 3.74 5.92
C GLU A 172 24.14 3.11 4.51
N TYR A 173 23.02 3.19 3.79
CA TYR A 173 22.95 2.90 2.36
C TYR A 173 21.84 3.74 1.73
N HIS A 174 21.90 3.87 0.41
CA HIS A 174 20.98 4.69 -0.39
C HIS A 174 20.34 3.89 -1.52
N ASN A 175 21.07 2.91 -2.05
CA ASN A 175 20.73 2.14 -3.24
C ASN A 175 21.45 0.77 -3.19
N MET A 176 21.26 -0.08 -4.18
CA MET A 176 21.84 -1.43 -4.18
C MET A 176 23.37 -1.39 -4.23
N ASP A 177 23.96 -0.50 -5.02
CA ASP A 177 25.41 -0.37 -5.13
C ASP A 177 26.08 0.04 -3.80
N SER A 178 25.51 1.03 -3.11
CA SER A 178 26.01 1.44 -1.78
C SER A 178 25.77 0.37 -0.72
N LEU A 179 24.66 -0.38 -0.78
CA LEU A 179 24.41 -1.51 0.11
C LEU A 179 25.45 -2.62 -0.06
N LEU A 180 25.81 -2.96 -1.30
CA LEU A 180 26.86 -3.93 -1.60
C LEU A 180 28.21 -3.53 -1.00
N LEU A 181 28.59 -2.27 -1.15
CA LEU A 181 29.83 -1.73 -0.56
C LEU A 181 29.80 -1.81 0.96
N THR A 182 28.67 -1.48 1.58
CA THR A 182 28.50 -1.57 3.03
C THR A 182 28.59 -3.00 3.54
N LEU A 183 27.95 -3.97 2.87
CA LEU A 183 28.04 -5.39 3.21
C LEU A 183 29.48 -5.90 3.15
N GLN A 184 30.23 -5.54 2.10
CA GLN A 184 31.63 -5.91 1.94
C GLN A 184 32.52 -5.29 3.02
N ALA A 185 32.30 -4.01 3.33
CA ALA A 185 33.09 -3.30 4.34
C ALA A 185 32.85 -3.85 5.77
N GLN A 186 31.64 -4.30 6.07
CA GLN A 186 31.27 -4.81 7.41
C GLN A 186 31.42 -6.32 7.55
N ASN A 187 31.55 -7.06 6.44
CA ASN A 187 31.58 -8.53 6.41
C ASN A 187 30.36 -9.15 7.13
N LEU A 188 29.17 -8.62 6.84
CA LEU A 188 27.89 -9.07 7.39
C LEU A 188 27.03 -9.71 6.30
N HIS A 189 26.17 -10.64 6.71
CA HIS A 189 25.10 -11.11 5.84
C HIS A 189 23.98 -10.06 5.74
N ILE A 190 23.21 -10.09 4.64
CA ILE A 190 22.22 -9.03 4.35
C ILE A 190 21.13 -8.92 5.44
N ASP A 191 20.63 -10.04 5.93
CA ASP A 191 19.60 -10.06 6.98
C ASP A 191 20.12 -9.53 8.32
N GLU A 192 21.37 -9.80 8.68
CA GLU A 192 22.03 -9.27 9.88
C GLU A 192 22.16 -7.74 9.82
N LEU A 193 22.60 -7.20 8.68
CA LEU A 193 22.71 -5.76 8.47
C LEU A 193 21.33 -5.08 8.57
N LEU A 194 20.31 -5.66 7.91
CA LEU A 194 18.95 -5.11 7.91
C LEU A 194 18.32 -5.15 9.30
N LEU A 195 18.52 -6.23 10.05
CA LEU A 195 18.00 -6.37 11.40
C LEU A 195 18.66 -5.37 12.37
N GLN A 196 19.99 -5.20 12.28
CA GLN A 196 20.70 -4.20 13.08
C GLN A 196 20.28 -2.75 12.74
N ASN A 197 19.97 -2.48 11.47
CA ASN A 197 19.40 -1.20 11.06
C ASN A 197 18.00 -0.98 11.64
N GLU A 198 17.14 -2.00 11.60
CA GLU A 198 15.80 -1.92 12.16
C GLU A 198 15.84 -1.74 13.69
N THR A 199 16.77 -2.39 14.41
CA THR A 199 17.03 -2.14 15.83
C THR A 199 17.44 -0.69 16.10
N ALA A 200 18.33 -0.11 15.27
CA ALA A 200 18.75 1.28 15.43
C ALA A 200 17.59 2.27 15.17
N LEU A 201 16.75 2.01 14.17
CA LEU A 201 15.63 2.87 13.80
C LEU A 201 14.46 2.79 14.80
N THR A 202 14.17 1.61 15.34
CA THR A 202 13.02 1.41 16.23
C THR A 202 13.39 1.54 17.71
N GLY A 203 14.61 1.16 18.07
CA GLY A 203 15.04 0.97 19.46
C GLY A 203 14.58 -0.35 20.09
N LEU A 204 14.02 -1.27 19.30
CA LEU A 204 13.55 -2.59 19.74
C LEU A 204 14.67 -3.63 19.63
N THR A 205 14.58 -4.70 20.41
CA THR A 205 15.51 -5.84 20.27
C THR A 205 15.24 -6.63 18.99
N GLU A 206 16.22 -7.44 18.58
CA GLU A 206 16.07 -8.31 17.42
C GLU A 206 14.89 -9.28 17.58
N GLU A 207 14.70 -9.85 18.78
CA GLU A 207 13.58 -10.75 19.06
C GLU A 207 12.22 -10.04 18.93
N GLU A 208 12.09 -8.83 19.48
CA GLU A 208 10.86 -8.03 19.39
C GLU A 208 10.53 -7.68 17.93
N ILE A 209 11.54 -7.33 17.14
CA ILE A 209 11.37 -7.05 15.71
C ILE A 209 10.86 -8.29 14.98
N MET A 210 11.52 -9.44 15.19
CA MET A 210 11.15 -10.69 14.54
C MET A 210 9.76 -11.18 14.95
N GLU A 211 9.36 -10.95 16.20
CA GLU A 211 8.00 -11.22 16.67
C GLU A 211 6.97 -10.34 15.95
N ARG A 212 7.19 -9.03 15.88
CA ARG A 212 6.28 -8.09 15.21
C ARG A 212 6.19 -8.34 13.71
N ILE A 213 7.29 -8.72 13.05
CA ILE A 213 7.27 -9.20 11.66
C ILE A 213 6.37 -10.43 11.54
N GLY A 214 6.47 -11.37 12.49
CA GLY A 214 5.59 -12.53 12.58
C GLY A 214 4.10 -12.17 12.69
N GLN A 215 3.76 -11.14 13.48
CA GLN A 215 2.38 -10.66 13.61
C GLN A 215 1.85 -10.09 12.27
N ILE A 216 2.67 -9.32 11.57
CA ILE A 216 2.34 -8.79 10.23
C ILE A 216 2.13 -9.94 9.23
N MET A 217 3.03 -10.93 9.23
CA MET A 217 2.92 -12.12 8.38
C MET A 217 1.65 -12.93 8.67
N GLU A 218 1.20 -12.99 9.92
CA GLU A 218 -0.05 -13.67 10.25
C GLU A 218 -1.27 -12.90 9.72
N VAL A 219 -1.28 -11.56 9.75
CA VAL A 219 -2.36 -10.78 9.11
C VAL A 219 -2.38 -11.00 7.59
N MET A 220 -1.20 -11.01 6.94
CA MET A 220 -1.07 -11.38 5.53
C MET A 220 -1.68 -12.75 5.26
N ARG A 221 -1.33 -13.76 6.08
CA ARG A 221 -1.84 -15.12 5.98
C ARG A 221 -3.36 -15.20 6.18
N GLN A 222 -3.88 -14.46 7.15
CA GLN A 222 -5.32 -14.42 7.42
C GLN A 222 -6.09 -13.86 6.22
N SER A 223 -5.60 -12.80 5.57
CA SER A 223 -6.23 -12.25 4.36
C SER A 223 -6.35 -13.29 3.24
N VAL A 224 -5.30 -14.09 3.00
CA VAL A 224 -5.32 -15.21 2.05
C VAL A 224 -6.36 -16.25 2.48
N ARG A 225 -6.29 -16.73 3.72
CA ARG A 225 -7.19 -17.77 4.23
C ARG A 225 -8.66 -17.39 4.17
N GLN A 226 -8.99 -16.13 4.45
CA GLN A 226 -10.37 -15.66 4.39
C GLN A 226 -10.84 -15.48 2.95
N GLY A 227 -10.02 -14.87 2.09
CA GLY A 227 -10.36 -14.70 0.68
C GLY A 227 -10.58 -16.02 -0.05
N LEU A 228 -9.83 -17.07 0.29
CA LEU A 228 -10.00 -18.43 -0.27
C LEU A 228 -11.33 -19.11 0.11
N LYS A 229 -12.04 -18.61 1.14
CA LYS A 229 -13.31 -19.19 1.62
C LYS A 229 -14.54 -18.40 1.19
N LYS A 230 -14.36 -17.12 0.87
CA LYS A 230 -15.46 -16.20 0.58
C LYS A 230 -15.92 -16.30 -0.87
N GLU A 231 -17.21 -16.09 -1.05
CA GLU A 231 -17.90 -16.00 -2.33
C GLU A 231 -18.69 -14.69 -2.39
N GLY A 232 -19.30 -14.41 -3.54
CA GLY A 232 -20.16 -13.25 -3.75
C GLY A 232 -19.55 -12.20 -4.66
N ILE A 233 -20.16 -11.01 -4.63
CA ILE A 233 -19.85 -9.89 -5.52
C ILE A 233 -19.14 -8.80 -4.71
N LEU A 234 -18.07 -8.23 -5.26
CA LEU A 234 -17.36 -7.12 -4.64
C LEU A 234 -18.20 -5.83 -4.66
N PRO A 235 -18.06 -4.95 -3.64
CA PRO A 235 -18.79 -3.68 -3.58
C PRO A 235 -18.36 -2.71 -4.70
N GLY A 236 -19.00 -1.54 -4.82
CA GLY A 236 -18.59 -0.52 -5.81
C GLY A 236 -19.28 -0.61 -7.19
N GLY A 237 -20.20 -1.56 -7.39
CA GLY A 237 -21.10 -1.53 -8.55
C GLY A 237 -20.46 -1.85 -9.90
N LEU A 238 -19.36 -2.62 -9.91
CA LEU A 238 -18.81 -3.25 -11.11
C LEU A 238 -19.28 -4.69 -11.30
N HIS A 239 -20.02 -5.25 -10.34
CA HIS A 239 -20.48 -6.64 -10.34
C HIS A 239 -19.34 -7.67 -10.52
N VAL A 240 -18.16 -7.37 -9.97
CA VAL A 240 -17.00 -8.28 -10.01
C VAL A 240 -17.23 -9.41 -9.02
N TYR A 241 -17.27 -10.65 -9.52
CA TYR A 241 -17.37 -11.84 -8.68
C TYR A 241 -16.03 -12.18 -8.04
N ARG A 242 -16.07 -12.63 -6.79
CA ARG A 242 -14.92 -13.26 -6.11
C ARG A 242 -14.58 -14.57 -6.81
N ARG A 243 -13.29 -14.77 -7.12
CA ARG A 243 -12.77 -15.90 -7.90
C ARG A 243 -11.72 -16.70 -7.14
N ALA A 244 -11.19 -16.19 -6.03
CA ALA A 244 -10.11 -16.84 -5.30
C ALA A 244 -10.43 -18.29 -4.89
N LYS A 245 -11.62 -18.52 -4.31
CA LYS A 245 -12.09 -19.86 -3.91
C LYS A 245 -12.12 -20.84 -5.08
N GLY A 246 -12.84 -20.49 -6.16
CA GLY A 246 -12.97 -21.35 -7.33
C GLY A 246 -11.64 -21.59 -8.05
N MET A 247 -10.72 -20.63 -8.03
CA MET A 247 -9.35 -20.82 -8.53
C MET A 247 -8.58 -21.84 -7.67
N TYR A 248 -8.71 -21.77 -6.35
CA TYR A 248 -8.03 -22.68 -5.42
C TYR A 248 -8.54 -24.12 -5.53
N GLU A 249 -9.84 -24.31 -5.71
CA GLU A 249 -10.43 -25.64 -5.94
C GLU A 249 -9.87 -26.30 -7.21
N LYS A 250 -9.60 -25.52 -8.26
CA LYS A 250 -8.97 -26.01 -9.49
C LYS A 250 -7.52 -26.46 -9.30
N VAL A 251 -6.80 -25.97 -8.30
CA VAL A 251 -5.42 -26.41 -8.00
C VAL A 251 -5.37 -27.91 -7.77
N GLN A 252 -6.30 -28.43 -6.96
CA GLN A 252 -6.37 -29.86 -6.64
C GLN A 252 -6.71 -30.69 -7.87
N GLN A 253 -7.63 -30.19 -8.71
CA GLN A 253 -7.98 -30.83 -9.97
C GLN A 253 -6.77 -30.89 -10.91
N HIS A 254 -6.04 -29.79 -11.08
CA HIS A 254 -4.83 -29.78 -11.92
C HIS A 254 -3.77 -30.76 -11.42
N ALA A 255 -3.52 -30.80 -10.11
CA ALA A 255 -2.56 -31.72 -9.51
C ALA A 255 -2.96 -33.19 -9.69
N GLN A 256 -4.23 -33.53 -9.50
CA GLN A 256 -4.76 -34.90 -9.71
C GLN A 256 -4.61 -35.39 -11.15
N HIS A 257 -4.69 -34.47 -12.13
CA HIS A 257 -4.49 -34.78 -13.55
C HIS A 257 -3.01 -34.69 -13.99
N GLY A 258 -2.05 -34.58 -13.07
CA GLY A 258 -0.62 -34.46 -13.38
C GLY A 258 -0.21 -33.12 -14.04
N ARG A 259 -1.09 -32.11 -14.03
CA ARG A 259 -0.85 -30.78 -14.62
C ARG A 259 -0.19 -29.86 -13.59
N HIS A 260 1.06 -30.18 -13.25
CA HIS A 260 1.78 -29.53 -12.14
C HIS A 260 2.06 -28.04 -12.38
N ALA A 261 2.35 -27.64 -13.62
CA ALA A 261 2.57 -26.24 -13.96
C ALA A 261 1.30 -25.40 -13.76
N GLU A 262 0.17 -25.89 -14.26
CA GLU A 262 -1.13 -25.24 -14.06
C GLU A 262 -1.52 -25.20 -12.58
N ALA A 263 -1.23 -26.27 -11.82
CA ALA A 263 -1.47 -26.29 -10.38
C ALA A 263 -0.64 -25.22 -9.64
N LEU A 264 0.63 -25.02 -10.02
CA LEU A 264 1.50 -23.99 -9.47
C LEU A 264 0.95 -22.58 -9.76
N PHE A 265 0.70 -22.26 -11.03
CA PHE A 265 0.20 -20.95 -11.42
C PHE A 265 -1.18 -20.66 -10.81
N ALA A 266 -2.09 -21.63 -10.84
CA ALA A 266 -3.42 -21.48 -10.23
C ALA A 266 -3.33 -21.22 -8.72
N ARG A 267 -2.36 -21.81 -8.02
CA ARG A 267 -2.18 -21.63 -6.57
C ARG A 267 -1.70 -20.23 -6.22
N LEU A 268 -0.63 -19.75 -6.86
CA LEU A 268 -0.15 -18.38 -6.67
C LEU A 268 -1.23 -17.36 -7.04
N ASN A 269 -1.94 -17.58 -8.15
CA ASN A 269 -3.07 -16.74 -8.55
C ASN A 269 -4.17 -16.75 -7.48
N ALA A 270 -4.58 -17.92 -6.98
CA ALA A 270 -5.62 -18.03 -5.95
C ALA A 270 -5.26 -17.25 -4.68
N TYR A 271 -4.00 -17.34 -4.22
CA TYR A 271 -3.55 -16.60 -3.05
C TYR A 271 -3.54 -15.09 -3.28
N ALA A 272 -3.04 -14.64 -4.43
CA ALA A 272 -2.98 -13.20 -4.76
C ALA A 272 -4.39 -12.61 -4.93
N LEU A 273 -5.29 -13.36 -5.59
CA LEU A 273 -6.70 -13.01 -5.72
C LEU A 273 -7.37 -12.93 -4.35
N ALA A 274 -7.13 -13.91 -3.46
CA ALA A 274 -7.75 -13.95 -2.13
C ALA A 274 -7.53 -12.65 -1.35
N THR A 275 -6.28 -12.22 -1.22
CA THR A 275 -5.96 -10.97 -0.51
C THR A 275 -6.46 -9.73 -1.28
N SER A 276 -6.35 -9.71 -2.61
CA SER A 276 -6.81 -8.55 -3.42
C SER A 276 -8.32 -8.37 -3.35
N GLU A 277 -9.09 -9.47 -3.31
CA GLU A 277 -10.54 -9.45 -3.15
C GLU A 277 -10.96 -9.04 -1.73
N GLU A 278 -10.21 -9.45 -0.69
CA GLU A 278 -10.41 -8.93 0.67
C GLU A 278 -10.13 -7.44 0.77
N ASN A 279 -9.04 -6.97 0.15
CA ASN A 279 -8.74 -5.54 0.06
C ASN A 279 -9.89 -4.76 -0.62
N ALA A 280 -10.33 -5.22 -1.79
CA ALA A 280 -11.40 -4.59 -2.54
C ALA A 280 -12.74 -4.56 -1.78
N ALA A 281 -12.93 -5.45 -0.81
CA ALA A 281 -14.10 -5.52 0.06
C ALA A 281 -13.92 -4.76 1.40
N GLY A 282 -12.90 -3.91 1.52
CA GLY A 282 -12.67 -3.06 2.70
C GLY A 282 -12.17 -3.80 3.94
N GLN A 283 -11.68 -5.03 3.79
CA GLN A 283 -11.20 -5.84 4.92
C GLN A 283 -9.78 -5.45 5.32
N MET A 284 -9.34 -5.93 6.49
CA MET A 284 -7.98 -5.70 6.98
C MET A 284 -6.96 -6.41 6.10
N VAL A 285 -5.98 -5.65 5.60
CA VAL A 285 -4.85 -6.14 4.82
C VAL A 285 -3.56 -5.48 5.30
N VAL A 286 -2.42 -5.91 4.75
CA VAL A 286 -1.11 -5.28 4.99
C VAL A 286 -0.63 -4.61 3.71
N THR A 287 -0.18 -3.36 3.80
CA THR A 287 0.46 -2.67 2.68
C THR A 287 1.72 -3.41 2.23
N ALA A 288 1.89 -3.61 0.92
CA ALA A 288 3.06 -4.34 0.39
C ALA A 288 3.47 -3.91 -1.03
N PRO A 289 3.91 -2.65 -1.27
CA PRO A 289 4.02 -1.54 -0.33
C PRO A 289 2.76 -0.66 -0.25
N THR A 290 1.73 -0.96 -1.05
CA THR A 290 0.42 -0.31 -1.00
C THR A 290 -0.69 -1.34 -0.85
N ASN A 291 -1.91 -0.89 -0.53
CA ASN A 291 -3.08 -1.79 -0.49
C ASN A 291 -3.42 -2.33 -1.88
N GLY A 292 -3.24 -1.53 -2.93
CA GLY A 292 -3.50 -1.94 -4.31
C GLY A 292 -2.58 -3.05 -4.81
N ALA A 293 -1.42 -3.25 -4.18
CA ALA A 293 -0.47 -4.32 -4.47
C ALA A 293 -0.35 -5.37 -3.33
N ALA A 294 -1.29 -5.35 -2.38
CA ALA A 294 -1.21 -6.16 -1.16
C ALA A 294 -1.34 -7.68 -1.40
N GLY A 295 -1.74 -8.13 -2.59
CA GLY A 295 -1.90 -9.55 -2.88
C GLY A 295 -0.60 -10.31 -3.19
N ILE A 296 0.44 -9.61 -3.65
CA ILE A 296 1.64 -10.25 -4.19
C ILE A 296 2.47 -10.93 -3.10
N LEU A 297 2.92 -10.19 -2.09
CA LEU A 297 3.79 -10.74 -1.04
C LEU A 297 3.10 -11.84 -0.20
N PRO A 298 1.83 -11.69 0.24
CA PRO A 298 1.12 -12.77 0.94
C PRO A 298 1.00 -14.05 0.12
N ALA A 299 0.78 -13.93 -1.20
CA ALA A 299 0.74 -15.09 -2.09
C ALA A 299 2.06 -15.83 -2.16
N CYS A 300 3.16 -15.08 -2.29
CA CYS A 300 4.51 -15.63 -2.36
C CYS A 300 4.91 -16.27 -1.02
N LEU A 301 4.60 -15.62 0.11
CA LEU A 301 4.83 -16.16 1.45
C LEU A 301 4.04 -17.46 1.70
N GLU A 302 2.75 -17.51 1.35
CA GLU A 302 1.96 -18.72 1.58
C GLU A 302 2.44 -19.88 0.69
N TYR A 303 2.86 -19.60 -0.54
CA TYR A 303 3.50 -20.59 -1.40
C TYR A 303 4.84 -21.09 -0.81
N LEU A 304 5.76 -20.20 -0.43
CA LEU A 304 7.04 -20.59 0.17
C LEU A 304 6.85 -21.41 1.46
N ARG A 305 5.87 -21.03 2.27
CA ARG A 305 5.51 -21.72 3.51
C ARG A 305 4.95 -23.12 3.25
N HIS A 306 3.95 -23.24 2.39
CA HIS A 306 3.17 -24.47 2.24
C HIS A 306 3.79 -25.43 1.21
N ASP A 307 4.24 -24.92 0.07
CA ASP A 307 4.71 -25.73 -1.05
C ASP A 307 6.22 -25.98 -0.98
N CYS A 308 6.99 -25.00 -0.51
CA CYS A 308 8.44 -25.13 -0.36
C CYS A 308 8.90 -25.49 1.06
N SER A 309 7.96 -25.53 2.03
CA SER A 309 8.26 -25.84 3.44
C SER A 309 9.36 -24.95 4.05
N VAL A 310 9.46 -23.69 3.61
CA VAL A 310 10.48 -22.76 4.10
C VAL A 310 10.21 -22.43 5.58
N PRO A 311 11.24 -22.51 6.46
CA PRO A 311 11.07 -22.20 7.88
C PRO A 311 10.58 -20.76 8.13
N GLU A 312 9.70 -20.58 9.11
CA GLU A 312 9.13 -19.25 9.45
C GLU A 312 10.21 -18.19 9.74
N ASN A 313 11.31 -18.57 10.38
CA ASN A 313 12.40 -17.63 10.65
C ASN A 313 13.06 -17.12 9.35
N THR A 314 13.22 -18.00 8.36
CA THR A 314 13.73 -17.64 7.04
C THR A 314 12.74 -16.76 6.29
N LEU A 315 11.43 -17.01 6.40
CA LEU A 315 10.40 -16.15 5.81
C LEU A 315 10.42 -14.74 6.40
N ARG A 316 10.56 -14.60 7.72
CA ARG A 316 10.66 -13.29 8.39
C ARG A 316 11.88 -12.50 7.91
N LYS A 317 13.04 -13.15 7.81
CA LYS A 317 14.28 -12.54 7.29
C LYS A 317 14.16 -12.20 5.81
N GLY A 318 13.55 -13.08 5.00
CA GLY A 318 13.27 -12.80 3.60
C GLY A 318 12.32 -11.62 3.41
N LEU A 319 11.37 -11.41 4.33
CA LEU A 319 10.48 -10.26 4.30
C LEU A 319 11.23 -8.95 4.63
N LEU A 320 12.27 -8.97 5.48
CA LEU A 320 13.19 -7.83 5.65
C LEU A 320 13.92 -7.50 4.35
N VAL A 321 14.40 -8.52 3.62
CA VAL A 321 15.04 -8.33 2.31
C VAL A 321 14.06 -7.75 1.28
N ALA A 322 12.81 -8.23 1.28
CA ALA A 322 11.75 -7.63 0.49
C ALA A 322 11.52 -6.15 0.86
N ALA A 323 11.53 -5.82 2.16
CA ALA A 323 11.42 -4.44 2.64
C ALA A 323 12.54 -3.55 2.10
N MET A 324 13.78 -4.04 2.13
CA MET A 324 14.96 -3.33 1.62
C MET A 324 14.79 -2.91 0.16
N ILE A 325 14.29 -3.80 -0.70
CA ILE A 325 13.96 -3.47 -2.09
C ILE A 325 12.91 -2.37 -2.15
N GLY A 326 11.84 -2.48 -1.36
CA GLY A 326 10.80 -1.46 -1.27
C GLY A 326 11.33 -0.10 -0.80
N PHE A 327 12.28 -0.07 0.14
CA PHE A 327 12.91 1.17 0.60
C PHE A 327 13.74 1.84 -0.50
N ILE A 328 14.55 1.07 -1.22
CA ILE A 328 15.36 1.60 -2.33
C ILE A 328 14.44 2.22 -3.40
N ILE A 329 13.36 1.54 -3.75
CA ILE A 329 12.40 2.06 -4.74
C ILE A 329 11.71 3.33 -4.23
N LYS A 330 11.21 3.31 -2.99
CA LYS A 330 10.54 4.46 -2.38
C LYS A 330 11.44 5.69 -2.32
N ASP A 331 12.67 5.54 -1.84
CA ASP A 331 13.54 6.69 -1.55
C ASP A 331 14.24 7.24 -2.79
N ASN A 332 14.41 6.44 -3.85
CA ASN A 332 15.02 6.89 -5.11
C ASN A 332 14.01 7.17 -6.23
N ALA A 333 12.74 6.80 -6.06
CA ALA A 333 11.67 7.07 -7.00
C ALA A 333 10.36 7.42 -6.26
N SER A 334 9.38 6.53 -6.24
CA SER A 334 8.15 6.63 -5.45
C SER A 334 7.44 5.27 -5.43
N ILE A 335 6.57 5.07 -4.45
CA ILE A 335 5.63 3.95 -4.37
C ILE A 335 4.17 4.39 -4.59
N SER A 336 3.95 5.63 -5.06
CA SER A 336 2.64 6.23 -5.26
C SER A 336 2.13 6.01 -6.68
N GLY A 337 0.96 5.38 -6.80
CA GLY A 337 0.25 5.21 -8.08
C GLY A 337 -0.13 6.55 -8.74
N ALA A 338 -0.43 7.57 -7.92
CA ALA A 338 -0.72 8.92 -8.36
C ALA A 338 0.49 9.65 -8.96
N GLU A 339 1.72 9.26 -8.60
CA GLU A 339 2.95 9.92 -9.08
C GLU A 339 3.55 9.19 -10.27
N LEU A 340 3.73 7.87 -10.17
CA LEU A 340 4.48 7.08 -11.16
C LEU A 340 3.66 5.92 -11.76
N GLY A 341 2.35 5.87 -11.54
CA GLY A 341 1.51 4.79 -12.06
C GLY A 341 1.69 3.47 -11.31
N CYS A 342 1.09 2.40 -11.83
CA CYS A 342 0.98 1.13 -11.10
C CYS A 342 2.31 0.35 -11.09
N MET A 343 3.29 0.74 -11.89
CA MET A 343 4.65 0.23 -11.78
C MET A 343 5.28 0.54 -10.41
N ALA A 344 4.96 1.70 -9.82
CA ALA A 344 5.42 2.06 -8.47
C ALA A 344 4.71 1.28 -7.34
N GLU A 345 3.58 0.65 -7.63
CA GLU A 345 2.83 -0.14 -6.64
C GLU A 345 3.03 -1.64 -6.87
N VAL A 346 2.45 -2.17 -7.94
CA VAL A 346 2.49 -3.60 -8.31
C VAL A 346 3.88 -3.99 -8.78
N GLY A 347 4.57 -3.13 -9.53
CA GLY A 347 5.95 -3.39 -9.96
C GLY A 347 6.91 -3.46 -8.78
N SER A 348 6.82 -2.50 -7.85
CA SER A 348 7.56 -2.53 -6.59
C SER A 348 7.27 -3.81 -5.78
N ALA A 349 6.00 -4.16 -5.60
CA ALA A 349 5.61 -5.37 -4.88
C ALA A 349 6.14 -6.66 -5.54
N ALA A 350 6.11 -6.74 -6.87
CA ALA A 350 6.68 -7.87 -7.62
C ALA A 350 8.21 -7.94 -7.46
N SER A 351 8.90 -6.78 -7.50
CA SER A 351 10.33 -6.68 -7.23
C SER A 351 10.69 -7.13 -5.82
N MET A 352 9.93 -6.69 -4.82
CA MET A 352 10.09 -7.09 -3.42
C MET A 352 9.88 -8.61 -3.26
N ALA A 353 8.86 -9.18 -3.91
CA ALA A 353 8.58 -10.60 -3.87
C ALA A 353 9.62 -11.46 -4.60
N ALA A 354 10.20 -10.97 -5.69
CA ALA A 354 11.28 -11.67 -6.41
C ALA A 354 12.54 -11.78 -5.53
N ALA A 355 12.88 -10.71 -4.81
CA ALA A 355 13.95 -10.71 -3.82
C ALA A 355 13.67 -11.67 -2.65
N LEU A 356 12.44 -11.71 -2.15
CA LEU A 356 12.01 -12.70 -1.14
C LEU A 356 12.22 -14.13 -1.64
N PHE A 357 11.79 -14.44 -2.87
CA PHE A 357 11.99 -15.76 -3.47
C PHE A 357 13.47 -16.12 -3.57
N SER A 358 14.29 -15.22 -4.09
CA SER A 358 15.73 -15.43 -4.23
C SER A 358 16.41 -15.70 -2.88
N TYR A 359 16.16 -14.84 -1.88
CA TYR A 359 16.72 -15.01 -0.54
C TYR A 359 16.30 -16.33 0.12
N CYS A 360 15.00 -16.68 0.08
CA CYS A 360 14.51 -17.91 0.71
C CYS A 360 15.04 -19.20 0.04
N ASN A 361 15.55 -19.11 -1.19
CA ASN A 361 16.19 -20.22 -1.90
C ASN A 361 17.73 -20.16 -1.86
N GLY A 362 18.31 -19.32 -1.00
CA GLY A 362 19.75 -19.25 -0.77
C GLY A 362 20.52 -18.41 -1.77
N GLY A 363 19.83 -17.56 -2.54
CA GLY A 363 20.47 -16.65 -3.48
C GLY A 363 21.33 -15.60 -2.77
N ASP A 364 22.46 -15.26 -3.37
CA ASP A 364 23.32 -14.18 -2.87
C ASP A 364 22.74 -12.78 -3.16
N ILE A 365 23.40 -11.72 -2.68
CA ILE A 365 22.93 -10.34 -2.88
C ILE A 365 22.88 -9.93 -4.36
N HIS A 366 23.71 -10.52 -5.22
CA HIS A 366 23.68 -10.25 -6.66
C HIS A 366 22.48 -10.94 -7.31
N GLU A 367 22.17 -12.18 -6.92
CA GLU A 367 20.96 -12.89 -7.37
C GLU A 367 19.69 -12.20 -6.87
N ILE A 368 19.67 -11.75 -5.62
CA ILE A 368 18.55 -10.98 -5.04
C ILE A 368 18.32 -9.69 -5.83
N GLY A 369 19.39 -8.93 -6.09
CA GLY A 369 19.32 -7.70 -6.88
C GLY A 369 18.87 -7.95 -8.31
N THR A 370 19.34 -9.04 -8.94
CA THR A 370 18.95 -9.43 -10.30
C THR A 370 17.48 -9.87 -10.38
N ALA A 371 17.00 -10.61 -9.38
CA ALA A 371 15.59 -11.02 -9.32
C ALA A 371 14.67 -9.79 -9.18
N ALA A 372 15.04 -8.84 -8.32
CA ALA A 372 14.33 -7.58 -8.15
C ALA A 372 14.32 -6.75 -9.45
N GLU A 373 15.48 -6.63 -10.10
CA GLU A 373 15.68 -5.95 -11.38
C GLU A 373 14.74 -6.48 -12.47
N ILE A 374 14.81 -7.79 -12.78
CA ILE A 374 13.97 -8.42 -13.81
C ILE A 374 12.48 -8.23 -13.50
N ALA A 375 12.09 -8.38 -12.24
CA ALA A 375 10.69 -8.21 -11.84
C ALA A 375 10.20 -6.78 -12.06
N LEU A 376 11.01 -5.77 -11.71
CA LEU A 376 10.64 -4.36 -11.90
C LEU A 376 10.63 -3.97 -13.40
N GLU A 377 11.61 -4.45 -14.18
CA GLU A 377 11.71 -4.24 -15.63
C GLU A 377 10.40 -4.64 -16.32
N HIS A 378 9.86 -5.81 -15.98
CA HIS A 378 8.60 -6.34 -16.53
C HIS A 378 7.32 -5.59 -16.11
N HIS A 379 7.46 -4.48 -15.36
CA HIS A 379 6.36 -3.59 -14.96
C HIS A 379 6.55 -2.14 -15.41
N LEU A 380 7.70 -1.76 -16.00
CA LEU A 380 7.94 -0.39 -16.45
C LEU A 380 6.87 0.06 -17.46
N GLY A 381 6.41 1.31 -17.29
CA GLY A 381 5.34 1.92 -18.11
C GLY A 381 3.92 1.53 -17.70
N MET A 382 3.72 0.72 -16.66
CA MET A 382 2.38 0.33 -16.23
C MET A 382 1.61 1.50 -15.59
N THR A 383 0.50 1.89 -16.22
CA THR A 383 -0.38 2.99 -15.81
C THR A 383 -1.25 2.65 -14.61
N CYS A 384 -1.76 3.64 -13.85
CA CYS A 384 -2.67 3.41 -12.72
C CYS A 384 -4.06 4.02 -12.99
N ASP A 385 -4.82 3.41 -13.89
CA ASP A 385 -6.13 3.93 -14.32
C ASP A 385 -7.23 2.87 -14.11
N PRO A 386 -7.67 2.66 -12.85
CA PRO A 386 -8.67 1.66 -12.52
C PRO A 386 -10.09 2.09 -12.91
N ILE A 387 -10.93 1.12 -13.27
CA ILE A 387 -12.33 1.37 -13.65
C ILE A 387 -13.11 1.93 -12.45
N LYS A 388 -13.85 3.03 -12.66
CA LYS A 388 -14.59 3.79 -11.62
C LYS A 388 -13.71 4.24 -10.43
N GLY A 389 -12.39 4.30 -10.60
CA GLY A 389 -11.48 4.59 -9.48
C GLY A 389 -11.42 3.48 -8.41
N LEU A 390 -11.91 2.26 -8.70
CA LEU A 390 -11.99 1.16 -7.74
C LEU A 390 -10.76 0.26 -7.80
N VAL A 391 -10.27 -0.18 -6.65
CA VAL A 391 -9.15 -1.14 -6.55
C VAL A 391 -9.64 -2.58 -6.85
N GLN A 392 -10.17 -2.77 -8.06
CA GLN A 392 -10.71 -4.03 -8.55
C GLN A 392 -10.12 -4.38 -9.92
N ILE A 393 -10.51 -3.65 -10.96
CA ILE A 393 -10.05 -3.89 -12.34
C ILE A 393 -9.17 -2.69 -12.76
N PRO A 394 -7.92 -2.92 -13.20
CA PRO A 394 -7.20 -4.20 -13.38
C PRO A 394 -6.39 -4.65 -12.14
N CYS A 395 -6.59 -4.03 -10.97
CA CYS A 395 -5.74 -4.21 -9.78
C CYS A 395 -5.64 -5.68 -9.32
N ILE A 396 -6.75 -6.41 -9.30
CA ILE A 396 -6.82 -7.79 -8.84
C ILE A 396 -6.00 -8.72 -9.75
N GLU A 397 -6.17 -8.61 -11.08
CA GLU A 397 -5.36 -9.39 -12.04
C GLU A 397 -3.88 -8.99 -12.03
N ARG A 398 -3.59 -7.72 -11.78
CA ARG A 398 -2.21 -7.23 -11.67
C ARG A 398 -1.47 -7.84 -10.49
N ASN A 399 -2.13 -8.07 -9.36
CA ASN A 399 -1.53 -8.79 -8.23
C ASN A 399 -1.22 -10.24 -8.58
N ALA A 400 -2.17 -10.94 -9.21
CA ALA A 400 -1.96 -12.32 -9.65
C ALA A 400 -0.76 -12.42 -10.62
N ASN A 401 -0.74 -11.57 -11.65
CA ASN A 401 0.38 -11.52 -12.60
C ASN A 401 1.69 -11.09 -11.94
N GLY A 402 1.64 -10.16 -10.98
CA GLY A 402 2.82 -9.70 -10.25
C GLY A 402 3.48 -10.83 -9.46
N ALA A 403 2.70 -11.67 -8.78
CA ALA A 403 3.21 -12.85 -8.06
C ALA A 403 3.86 -13.86 -9.02
N ILE A 404 3.25 -14.10 -10.19
CA ILE A 404 3.84 -14.99 -11.20
C ILE A 404 5.14 -14.43 -11.78
N LYS A 405 5.16 -13.14 -12.12
CA LYS A 405 6.36 -12.47 -12.63
C LYS A 405 7.48 -12.47 -11.59
N ALA A 406 7.16 -12.27 -10.31
CA ALA A 406 8.14 -12.36 -9.23
C ALA A 406 8.77 -13.75 -9.13
N TYR A 407 7.96 -14.81 -9.19
CA TYR A 407 8.45 -16.19 -9.20
C TYR A 407 9.35 -16.47 -10.41
N ASN A 408 8.92 -16.05 -11.61
CA ASN A 408 9.71 -16.22 -12.83
C ASN A 408 11.01 -15.41 -12.82
N ALA A 409 10.98 -14.17 -12.31
CA ALA A 409 12.16 -13.32 -12.19
C ALA A 409 13.22 -13.94 -11.28
N TYR A 410 12.81 -14.55 -10.17
CA TYR A 410 13.69 -15.35 -9.32
C TYR A 410 14.36 -16.51 -10.10
N LEU A 411 13.59 -17.29 -10.87
CA LEU A 411 14.15 -18.39 -11.66
C LEU A 411 15.12 -17.90 -12.75
N LEU A 412 14.81 -16.78 -13.40
CA LEU A 412 15.68 -16.17 -14.40
C LEU A 412 16.98 -15.65 -13.77
N ALA A 413 16.92 -15.08 -12.57
CA ALA A 413 18.09 -14.65 -11.83
C ALA A 413 18.98 -15.84 -11.44
N ALA A 414 18.40 -16.93 -10.94
CA ALA A 414 19.14 -18.15 -10.60
C ALA A 414 19.86 -18.74 -11.83
N GLY A 415 19.25 -18.65 -13.01
CA GLY A 415 19.89 -19.07 -14.28
C GLY A 415 21.11 -18.22 -14.68
N ARG A 416 21.33 -17.06 -14.05
CA ARG A 416 22.48 -16.18 -14.28
C ARG A 416 23.57 -16.33 -13.21
N ALA A 417 23.39 -17.22 -12.22
CA ALA A 417 24.34 -17.43 -11.14
C ALA A 417 25.75 -17.75 -11.68
N GLY A 418 26.75 -16.99 -11.23
CA GLY A 418 28.15 -17.18 -11.62
C GLY A 418 28.56 -16.67 -13.01
N ILE A 419 27.64 -16.06 -13.79
CA ILE A 419 27.91 -15.58 -15.18
C ILE A 419 28.37 -14.10 -15.22
N GLY A 420 28.41 -13.43 -14.07
CA GLY A 420 28.83 -12.03 -13.93
C GLY A 420 27.66 -11.07 -13.70
N LYS A 421 27.95 -9.76 -13.65
CA LYS A 421 26.94 -8.73 -13.38
C LYS A 421 25.98 -8.56 -14.57
N PRO A 422 24.68 -8.28 -14.33
CA PRO A 422 23.76 -7.94 -15.40
C PRO A 422 24.20 -6.65 -16.11
N VAL A 423 23.82 -6.51 -17.38
CA VAL A 423 24.12 -5.30 -18.19
C VAL A 423 23.40 -4.07 -17.63
N ILE A 424 22.21 -4.27 -17.08
CA ILE A 424 21.41 -3.24 -16.43
C ILE A 424 21.33 -3.60 -14.93
N SER A 425 21.64 -2.64 -14.06
CA SER A 425 21.53 -2.82 -12.61
C SER A 425 20.14 -2.49 -12.08
N PHE A 426 19.80 -3.01 -10.90
CA PHE A 426 18.55 -2.67 -10.21
C PHE A 426 18.39 -1.15 -10.03
N ASP A 427 19.46 -0.46 -9.62
CA ASP A 427 19.45 0.99 -9.43
C ASP A 427 19.13 1.76 -10.72
N GLN A 428 19.62 1.27 -11.87
CA GLN A 428 19.28 1.84 -13.18
C GLN A 428 17.80 1.61 -13.53
N VAL A 429 17.24 0.44 -13.23
CA VAL A 429 15.80 0.18 -13.46
C VAL A 429 14.91 1.05 -12.57
N VAL A 430 15.31 1.30 -11.32
CA VAL A 430 14.60 2.24 -10.44
C VAL A 430 14.61 3.67 -10.99
N GLU A 431 15.75 4.12 -11.53
CA GLU A 431 15.86 5.42 -12.18
C GLU A 431 15.00 5.51 -13.46
N VAL A 432 14.97 4.45 -14.27
CA VAL A 432 14.07 4.38 -15.45
C VAL A 432 12.61 4.40 -15.03
N MET A 433 12.23 3.73 -13.93
CA MET A 433 10.87 3.80 -13.37
C MET A 433 10.50 5.25 -13.01
N ARG A 434 11.42 5.96 -12.35
CA ARG A 434 11.22 7.37 -11.97
C ARG A 434 10.99 8.25 -13.20
N GLN A 435 11.86 8.16 -14.21
CA GLN A 435 11.75 8.92 -15.45
C GLN A 435 10.47 8.60 -16.21
N THR A 436 10.16 7.32 -16.40
CA THR A 436 8.95 6.86 -17.09
C THR A 436 7.69 7.36 -16.41
N GLY A 437 7.67 7.43 -15.07
CA GLY A 437 6.51 7.90 -14.32
C GLY A 437 6.35 9.43 -14.38
N GLN A 438 7.45 10.17 -14.48
CA GLN A 438 7.43 11.61 -14.75
C GLN A 438 6.87 11.92 -16.14
N ASP A 439 7.23 11.11 -17.14
CA ASP A 439 6.76 11.26 -18.52
C ASP A 439 5.31 10.79 -18.71
N LEU A 440 4.79 9.99 -17.78
CA LEU A 440 3.42 9.49 -17.87
C LEU A 440 2.40 10.63 -17.74
N SER A 441 1.50 10.74 -18.72
CA SER A 441 0.40 11.71 -18.67
C SER A 441 -0.46 11.52 -17.42
N HIS A 442 -0.86 12.62 -16.80
CA HIS A 442 -1.72 12.63 -15.60
C HIS A 442 -3.03 11.84 -15.79
N LYS A 443 -3.53 11.74 -17.04
CA LYS A 443 -4.73 10.97 -17.39
C LYS A 443 -4.59 9.46 -17.18
N TYR A 444 -3.35 8.96 -17.17
CA TYR A 444 -3.05 7.53 -17.00
C TYR A 444 -2.45 7.21 -15.62
N LYS A 445 -2.47 8.19 -14.70
CA LYS A 445 -2.18 8.01 -13.27
C LYS A 445 -3.51 7.79 -12.53
N GLU A 446 -3.49 7.83 -11.19
CA GLU A 446 -4.60 7.54 -10.27
C GLU A 446 -5.77 8.56 -10.31
N THR A 447 -6.18 9.01 -11.49
CA THR A 447 -7.27 9.98 -11.69
C THR A 447 -8.51 9.38 -12.34
N ALA A 448 -8.41 8.15 -12.88
CA ALA A 448 -9.50 7.48 -13.59
C ALA A 448 -10.05 8.27 -14.79
N THR A 449 -9.23 9.14 -15.40
CA THR A 449 -9.63 10.02 -16.53
C THR A 449 -9.12 9.54 -17.89
N GLY A 450 -8.53 8.35 -17.97
CA GLY A 450 -7.92 7.82 -19.18
C GLY A 450 -8.24 6.34 -19.42
N GLY A 451 -7.32 5.67 -20.12
CA GLY A 451 -7.20 4.21 -20.28
C GLY A 451 -8.48 3.36 -20.13
N LEU A 452 -8.41 2.35 -19.25
CA LEU A 452 -9.52 1.44 -19.01
C LEU A 452 -10.71 2.17 -18.39
N ALA A 453 -10.46 3.18 -17.55
CA ALA A 453 -11.51 3.90 -16.84
C ALA A 453 -12.51 4.59 -17.78
N THR A 454 -12.05 5.11 -18.92
CA THR A 454 -12.90 5.79 -19.92
C THR A 454 -13.57 4.84 -20.92
N THR A 455 -13.13 3.58 -21.00
CA THR A 455 -13.66 2.61 -21.97
C THR A 455 -14.82 1.78 -21.44
N PHE A 456 -14.98 1.67 -20.11
CA PHE A 456 -16.07 0.93 -19.49
C PHE A 456 -17.27 1.85 -19.24
N GLY A 457 -18.33 1.70 -20.05
CA GLY A 457 -19.57 2.45 -19.88
C GLY A 457 -19.43 3.94 -20.25
N TRP A 458 -19.54 4.24 -21.54
CA TRP A 458 -19.68 5.62 -22.03
C TRP A 458 -20.90 6.27 -21.34
N GLY A 459 -20.63 7.20 -20.42
CA GLY A 459 -21.62 8.05 -19.74
C GLY A 459 -21.71 7.83 -18.23
N ASN A 460 -21.46 8.91 -17.48
CA ASN A 460 -21.80 9.13 -16.07
C ASN A 460 -20.72 8.77 -15.03
N MET A 461 -19.61 9.50 -15.04
CA MET A 461 -19.09 10.03 -13.77
C MET A 461 -19.54 11.48 -13.63
N PRO A 462 -20.01 11.95 -12.46
CA PRO A 462 -20.21 13.37 -12.23
C PRO A 462 -18.86 14.08 -12.42
N GLY A 463 -18.74 14.93 -13.45
CA GLY A 463 -17.52 15.67 -13.75
C GLY A 463 -16.77 15.28 -15.03
N SER A 464 -17.28 14.34 -15.84
CA SER A 464 -16.87 14.16 -17.25
C SER A 464 -17.59 15.11 -18.19
#